data_AF-A0A8C6XXB4-F1
#
_entry.id   AF-A0A8C6XXB4-F1
#
_cell.length_a   1.000
_cell.length_b   1.000
_cell.length_c   1.000
_cell.angle_alpha   90.00
_cell.angle_beta   90.00
_cell.angle_gamma   90.00
#
_symmetry.space_group_name_H-M   'P 1'
#
loop_
_entity.id
_entity.type
_entity.pdbx_description
1 polymer ?
#
loop_
_entity_poly.entity_id
_entity_poly.type
_entity_poly.pdbx_seq_one_letter_code
_entity_poly.pdbx_strand_id
1 'polypeptide(L)'
;MVANVSFPKACKFDSLFLVFEEWLLISVFHLFPPVVIMCASSDAIRNIMLAVHRQGMTSGDHAFFNIELFNSSSYGNGSWRRGDKYDLEAKQAYSSLRTVTLLRTLKPEFEKFSMEVKSSVQKQGIYHDDYVNMFVEGFHDALVLYVLALREVLKNGFTKKDGDKIVHQSWNRTYEGIAGPVSIDASGERFGDFSVVAMTDPETGAQQVIGNYYGKQGRLEIIPSANYLWEQRLKIDDSRGLEHTNNAACKLTGGVGESAVTGIVVGALLGAGLLMAFYIFRKKYKITIERRNQLEEYNIGKHRQLREDSIRSHFSAA
;
A
#
# COMPACT_ATOMS: atom_id res chain seq x y z
N MET A 1 -24.10 -9.82 23.39
CA MET A 1 -24.21 -9.34 22.00
C MET A 1 -22.86 -9.52 21.34
N VAL A 2 -22.76 -10.48 20.42
CA VAL A 2 -21.53 -10.74 19.66
C VAL A 2 -21.55 -9.80 18.47
N ALA A 3 -20.65 -8.81 18.45
CA ALA A 3 -20.46 -7.97 17.29
C ALA A 3 -19.69 -8.77 16.24
N ASN A 4 -20.35 -9.17 15.16
CA ASN A 4 -19.70 -9.68 13.97
C ASN A 4 -18.96 -8.52 13.30
N VAL A 5 -17.65 -8.44 13.55
CA VAL A 5 -16.75 -7.54 12.81
C VAL A 5 -16.36 -8.25 11.52
N SER A 6 -16.93 -7.80 10.41
CA SER A 6 -16.54 -8.22 9.07
C SER A 6 -15.21 -7.55 8.72
N PHE A 7 -14.12 -8.30 8.65
CA PHE A 7 -12.86 -7.83 8.08
C PHE A 7 -13.05 -7.58 6.57
N PRO A 8 -12.62 -6.43 6.02
CA PRO A 8 -12.53 -6.28 4.58
C PRO A 8 -11.52 -7.30 4.06
N LYS A 9 -11.91 -8.03 3.00
CA LYS A 9 -11.03 -8.95 2.30
C LYS A 9 -9.77 -8.20 1.89
N ALA A 10 -8.62 -8.75 2.26
CA ALA A 10 -7.31 -8.25 1.87
C ALA A 10 -7.29 -7.95 0.36
N CYS A 11 -6.76 -6.78 -0.02
CA CYS A 11 -6.33 -6.53 -1.39
C CYS A 11 -5.26 -7.56 -1.75
N LYS A 12 -5.70 -8.64 -2.38
CA LYS A 12 -4.83 -9.63 -2.98
C LYS A 12 -4.34 -9.02 -4.29
N PHE A 13 -3.10 -8.54 -4.30
CA PHE A 13 -2.39 -8.30 -5.56
C PHE A 13 -2.02 -9.68 -6.12
N ASP A 14 -2.91 -10.25 -6.93
CA ASP A 14 -2.66 -11.53 -7.59
C ASP A 14 -1.49 -11.40 -8.58
N SER A 15 -0.50 -12.26 -8.41
CA SER A 15 0.78 -12.31 -9.13
C SER A 15 0.68 -12.77 -10.60
N LEU A 16 -0.28 -12.29 -11.37
CA LEU A 16 -0.54 -12.78 -12.74
C LEU A 16 -0.27 -11.78 -13.89
N PHE A 17 0.52 -10.74 -13.65
CA PHE A 17 0.89 -9.76 -14.68
C PHE A 17 2.41 -9.47 -14.65
N LEU A 18 3.24 -10.42 -15.07
CA LEU A 18 4.71 -10.27 -15.00
C LEU A 18 5.45 -10.35 -16.34
N VAL A 19 4.80 -10.07 -17.48
CA VAL A 19 5.53 -10.01 -18.78
C VAL A 19 5.26 -8.72 -19.59
N PHE A 20 4.35 -7.85 -19.15
CA PHE A 20 4.00 -6.62 -19.90
C PHE A 20 4.45 -5.30 -19.23
N GLU A 21 5.18 -5.36 -18.10
CA GLU A 21 5.41 -4.19 -17.24
C GLU A 21 6.67 -3.34 -17.52
N GLU A 22 7.71 -3.83 -18.19
CA GLU A 22 8.95 -3.03 -18.28
C GLU A 22 8.77 -1.72 -19.08
N TRP A 23 8.00 -1.72 -20.17
CA TRP A 23 7.82 -0.53 -21.02
C TRP A 23 6.77 0.47 -20.50
N LEU A 24 5.73 -0.02 -19.82
CA LEU A 24 4.71 0.86 -19.25
C LEU A 24 5.24 1.57 -18.00
N LEU A 25 6.06 0.89 -17.20
CA LEU A 25 6.83 1.50 -16.13
C LEU A 25 7.75 2.60 -16.67
N ILE A 26 8.56 2.34 -17.71
CA ILE A 26 9.48 3.34 -18.30
C ILE A 26 8.74 4.61 -18.79
N SER A 27 7.56 4.44 -19.38
CA SER A 27 6.75 5.57 -19.89
C SER A 27 6.14 6.43 -18.78
N VAL A 28 5.85 5.83 -17.62
CA VAL A 28 5.40 6.53 -16.41
C VAL A 28 6.59 7.12 -15.63
N PHE A 29 7.78 6.49 -15.70
CA PHE A 29 8.98 6.88 -14.93
C PHE A 29 9.63 8.20 -15.36
N HIS A 30 9.49 8.63 -16.63
CA HIS A 30 9.94 9.96 -17.06
C HIS A 30 9.09 11.14 -16.55
N LEU A 31 7.98 10.85 -15.85
CA LEU A 31 7.07 11.82 -15.26
C LEU A 31 7.05 11.76 -13.71
N PHE A 32 8.02 11.06 -13.10
CA PHE A 32 7.98 10.87 -11.66
C PHE A 32 8.08 12.20 -10.91
N PRO A 33 7.19 12.43 -9.92
CA PRO A 33 7.34 13.55 -9.03
C PRO A 33 8.67 13.41 -8.27
N PRO A 34 9.34 14.52 -7.93
CA PRO A 34 10.58 14.51 -7.15
C PRO A 34 10.47 13.80 -5.79
N VAL A 35 9.25 13.58 -5.29
CA VAL A 35 8.96 12.87 -4.06
C VAL A 35 7.96 11.74 -4.32
N VAL A 36 8.30 10.53 -3.88
CA VAL A 36 7.49 9.33 -4.05
C VAL A 36 7.20 8.73 -2.68
N ILE A 37 5.93 8.57 -2.33
CA ILE A 37 5.50 7.93 -1.08
C ILE A 37 4.82 6.62 -1.43
N MET A 38 5.34 5.52 -0.87
CA MET A 38 4.92 4.16 -1.17
C MET A 38 4.35 3.49 0.08
N CYS A 39 3.30 2.71 -0.11
CA CYS A 39 2.72 1.85 0.91
C CYS A 39 2.42 0.49 0.29
N ALA A 40 3.31 -0.48 0.51
CA ALA A 40 3.23 -1.82 -0.04
C ALA A 40 3.97 -2.80 0.88
N SER A 41 3.91 -4.10 0.59
CA SER A 41 4.70 -5.09 1.33
C SER A 41 6.19 -4.83 1.18
N SER A 42 6.99 -5.30 2.16
CA SER A 42 8.45 -5.10 2.15
C SER A 42 9.11 -5.57 0.85
N ASP A 43 8.63 -6.68 0.29
CA ASP A 43 9.17 -7.24 -0.95
C ASP A 43 8.75 -6.44 -2.17
N ALA A 44 7.53 -5.91 -2.20
CA ALA A 44 7.10 -4.99 -3.26
C ALA A 44 7.93 -3.71 -3.24
N ILE A 45 8.15 -3.11 -2.07
CA ILE A 45 9.04 -1.95 -1.91
C ILE A 45 10.46 -2.29 -2.39
N ARG A 46 11.01 -3.44 -1.99
CA ARG A 46 12.35 -3.87 -2.42
C ARG A 46 12.44 -4.00 -3.94
N ASN A 47 11.46 -4.63 -4.57
CA ASN A 47 11.42 -4.82 -6.01
C ASN A 47 11.31 -3.50 -6.77
N ILE A 48 10.48 -2.56 -6.27
CA ILE A 48 10.39 -1.21 -6.83
C ILE A 48 11.74 -0.51 -6.70
N MET A 49 12.36 -0.53 -5.52
CA MET A 49 13.66 0.13 -5.31
C MET A 49 14.76 -0.44 -6.21
N LEU A 50 14.80 -1.76 -6.43
CA LEU A 50 15.72 -2.38 -7.39
C LEU A 50 15.45 -1.91 -8.82
N ALA A 51 14.18 -1.87 -9.25
CA ALA A 51 13.82 -1.39 -10.60
C ALA A 51 14.24 0.08 -10.80
N VAL A 52 13.93 0.94 -9.83
CA VAL A 52 14.25 2.37 -9.82
C VAL A 52 15.78 2.59 -9.80
N HIS A 53 16.52 1.76 -9.07
CA HIS A 53 17.99 1.80 -9.05
C HIS A 53 18.59 1.50 -10.42
N ARG A 54 18.10 0.46 -11.10
CA ARG A 54 18.53 0.09 -12.46
C ARG A 54 18.27 1.19 -13.49
N GLN A 55 17.29 2.05 -13.23
CA GLN A 55 16.98 3.23 -14.04
C GLN A 55 17.80 4.47 -13.64
N GLY A 56 18.73 4.36 -12.68
CA GLY A 56 19.59 5.47 -12.26
C GLY A 56 18.90 6.53 -11.39
N MET A 57 17.69 6.26 -10.88
CA MET A 57 16.87 7.26 -10.18
C MET A 57 17.17 7.35 -8.66
N THR A 58 18.04 6.50 -8.13
CA THR A 58 18.43 6.49 -6.70
C THR A 58 19.61 7.43 -6.41
N SER A 59 20.05 8.20 -7.39
CA SER A 59 21.27 9.03 -7.36
C SER A 59 21.12 10.37 -6.65
N GLY A 60 19.88 10.77 -6.29
CA GLY A 60 19.60 12.00 -5.56
C GLY A 60 18.48 12.87 -6.15
N ASP A 61 18.08 12.62 -7.40
CA ASP A 61 17.05 13.42 -8.10
C ASP A 61 15.63 13.17 -7.56
N HIS A 62 15.44 12.08 -6.81
CA HIS A 62 14.16 11.65 -6.26
C HIS A 62 14.31 11.28 -4.79
N ALA A 63 13.31 11.65 -3.99
CA ALA A 63 13.17 11.24 -2.61
C ALA A 63 12.10 10.14 -2.49
N PHE A 64 12.53 8.94 -2.10
CA PHE A 64 11.63 7.80 -1.91
C PHE A 64 11.30 7.62 -0.43
N PHE A 65 10.02 7.43 -0.15
CA PHE A 65 9.51 7.11 1.18
C PHE A 65 8.70 5.82 1.13
N ASN A 66 8.88 4.93 2.10
CA ASN A 66 7.92 3.87 2.39
C ASN A 66 7.31 4.04 3.78
N ILE A 67 6.08 3.58 3.94
CA ILE A 67 5.35 3.62 5.21
C ILE A 67 5.37 2.23 5.85
N GLU A 68 5.95 2.13 7.04
CA GLU A 68 6.05 0.91 7.83
C GLU A 68 5.62 1.18 9.27
N LEU A 69 4.30 1.25 9.46
CA LEU A 69 3.71 1.54 10.78
C LEU A 69 3.69 0.33 11.71
N PHE A 70 3.68 -0.87 11.15
CA PHE A 70 3.55 -2.11 11.90
C PHE A 70 4.81 -2.94 11.70
N ASN A 71 5.67 -2.98 12.72
CA ASN A 71 6.81 -3.89 12.79
C ASN A 71 6.29 -5.33 12.79
N SER A 72 6.04 -5.84 11.59
CA SER A 72 5.38 -7.12 11.34
C SER A 72 5.93 -7.69 10.05
N SER A 73 6.11 -9.00 10.03
CA SER A 73 6.54 -9.79 8.87
C SER A 73 5.84 -9.44 7.54
N SER A 74 4.61 -8.93 7.57
CA SER A 74 3.87 -8.52 6.36
C SER A 74 4.34 -7.20 5.75
N TYR A 75 4.77 -6.24 6.58
CA TYR A 75 5.28 -4.94 6.13
C TYR A 75 6.82 -4.88 6.13
N GLY A 76 7.47 -5.88 6.75
CA GLY A 76 8.92 -5.99 6.88
C GLY A 76 9.44 -5.32 8.15
N ASN A 77 10.76 -5.20 8.21
CA ASN A 77 11.53 -4.49 9.23
C ASN A 77 12.35 -3.34 8.61
N GLY A 78 11.92 -2.84 7.44
CA GLY A 78 12.65 -1.85 6.65
C GLY A 78 13.95 -2.36 6.02
N SER A 79 14.31 -3.63 6.20
CA SER A 79 15.59 -4.16 5.73
C SER A 79 15.62 -4.34 4.22
N TRP A 80 16.73 -3.93 3.63
CA TRP A 80 17.10 -4.21 2.23
C TRP A 80 17.55 -5.66 2.02
N ARG A 81 17.98 -6.35 3.08
CA ARG A 81 18.65 -7.65 3.01
C ARG A 81 17.62 -8.79 2.97
N ARG A 82 17.84 -9.74 2.07
CA ARG A 82 17.04 -10.97 1.92
C ARG A 82 17.90 -12.24 1.88
N GLY A 83 19.22 -12.12 1.83
CA GLY A 83 20.13 -13.26 1.62
C GLY A 83 20.11 -13.76 0.17
N ASP A 84 19.70 -12.91 -0.77
CA ASP A 84 19.66 -13.24 -2.20
C ASP A 84 20.81 -12.54 -2.98
N LYS A 85 20.90 -12.84 -4.28
CA LYS A 85 21.94 -12.28 -5.16
C LYS A 85 21.82 -10.77 -5.41
N TYR A 86 20.70 -10.15 -5.03
CA TYR A 86 20.42 -8.73 -5.25
C TYR A 86 20.70 -7.88 -4.00
N ASP A 87 21.15 -8.46 -2.89
CA ASP A 87 21.36 -7.74 -1.63
C ASP A 87 22.31 -6.55 -1.75
N LEU A 88 23.39 -6.66 -2.53
CA LEU A 88 24.33 -5.55 -2.74
C LEU A 88 23.67 -4.39 -3.50
N GLU A 89 22.89 -4.72 -4.53
CA GLU A 89 22.13 -3.77 -5.35
C GLU A 89 21.00 -3.12 -4.52
N ALA A 90 20.29 -3.92 -3.72
CA ALA A 90 19.24 -3.44 -2.82
C ALA A 90 19.81 -2.48 -1.77
N LYS A 91 21.00 -2.77 -1.21
CA LYS A 91 21.67 -1.86 -0.27
C LYS A 91 21.93 -0.49 -0.91
N GLN A 92 22.43 -0.46 -2.14
CA GLN A 92 22.68 0.79 -2.87
C GLN A 92 21.38 1.54 -3.15
N ALA A 93 20.34 0.83 -3.61
CA ALA A 93 19.02 1.40 -3.85
C ALA A 93 18.41 2.01 -2.58
N TYR A 94 18.49 1.31 -1.45
CA TYR A 94 17.91 1.76 -0.17
C TYR A 94 18.62 2.97 0.43
N SER A 95 19.80 3.35 -0.08
CA SER A 95 20.43 4.60 0.32
C SER A 95 19.58 5.83 -0.01
N SER A 96 18.65 5.75 -0.98
CA SER A 96 17.70 6.82 -1.32
C SER A 96 16.31 6.63 -0.71
N LEU A 97 16.08 5.54 0.01
CA LEU A 97 14.80 5.23 0.66
C LEU A 97 14.79 5.76 2.10
N ARG A 98 13.68 6.38 2.49
CA ARG A 98 13.36 6.76 3.87
C ARG A 98 12.13 6.00 4.34
N THR A 99 12.18 5.41 5.51
CA THR A 99 11.07 4.65 6.07
C THR A 99 10.40 5.46 7.17
N VAL A 100 9.11 5.74 7.00
CA VAL A 100 8.28 6.35 8.05
C VAL A 100 7.70 5.25 8.92
N THR A 101 8.00 5.28 10.20
CA THR A 101 7.51 4.31 11.20
C THR A 101 6.96 5.02 12.43
N LEU A 102 6.33 4.28 13.34
CA LEU A 102 5.86 4.84 14.61
C LEU A 102 7.05 5.17 15.51
N LEU A 103 6.96 6.29 16.23
CA LEU A 103 7.92 6.63 17.26
C LEU A 103 7.79 5.62 18.40
N ARG A 104 8.82 4.79 18.61
CA ARG A 104 8.89 3.88 19.76
C ARG A 104 9.96 4.37 20.72
N THR A 105 9.61 4.52 22.00
CA THR A 105 10.62 4.81 23.01
C THR A 105 11.26 3.51 23.52
N LEU A 106 12.59 3.49 23.63
CA LEU A 106 13.36 2.36 24.16
C LEU A 106 13.39 2.43 25.70
N LYS A 107 12.24 2.21 26.31
CA LYS A 107 12.11 2.18 27.77
C LYS A 107 12.37 0.76 28.31
N PRO A 108 13.08 0.60 29.44
CA PRO A 108 13.25 -0.72 30.07
C PRO A 108 11.92 -1.43 30.37
N GLU A 109 10.88 -0.66 30.72
CA GLU A 109 9.53 -1.18 30.94
C GLU A 109 8.94 -1.80 29.69
N PHE A 110 9.19 -1.20 28.52
CA PHE A 110 8.74 -1.70 27.23
C PHE A 110 9.43 -3.01 26.85
N GLU A 111 10.73 -3.15 27.15
CA GLU A 111 11.47 -4.40 26.92
C GLU A 111 10.92 -5.53 27.79
N LYS A 112 10.68 -5.25 29.08
CA LYS A 112 10.08 -6.21 30.00
C LYS A 112 8.68 -6.65 29.53
N PHE A 113 7.83 -5.70 29.18
CA PHE A 113 6.51 -5.98 28.60
C PHE A 113 6.63 -6.87 27.36
N SER A 114 7.58 -6.57 26.47
CA SER A 114 7.77 -7.33 25.24
C SER A 114 8.20 -8.78 25.51
N MET A 115 9.07 -9.00 26.50
CA MET A 115 9.45 -10.34 26.93
C MET A 115 8.27 -11.11 27.55
N GLU A 116 7.44 -10.46 28.36
CA GLU A 116 6.27 -11.08 29.00
C GLU A 116 5.19 -11.47 27.97
N VAL A 117 4.91 -10.60 27.00
CA VAL A 117 4.00 -10.90 25.88
C VAL A 117 4.52 -12.08 25.07
N LYS A 118 5.80 -12.04 24.67
CA LYS A 118 6.44 -13.14 23.93
C LYS A 118 6.34 -14.47 24.68
N SER A 119 6.68 -14.48 25.97
CA SER A 119 6.58 -15.68 26.82
C SER A 119 5.15 -16.22 26.88
N SER A 120 4.15 -15.33 27.01
CA SER A 120 2.74 -15.71 27.12
C SER A 120 2.19 -16.31 25.81
N VAL A 121 2.54 -15.71 24.67
CA VAL A 121 2.12 -16.20 23.34
C VAL A 121 2.79 -17.54 23.01
N GLN A 122 4.08 -17.69 23.33
CA GLN A 122 4.80 -18.95 23.14
C GLN A 122 4.23 -20.11 23.96
N LYS A 123 3.77 -19.84 25.19
CA LYS A 123 3.07 -20.85 26.02
C LYS A 123 1.76 -21.32 25.40
N GLN A 124 1.16 -20.54 24.50
CA GLN A 124 -0.03 -20.93 23.74
C GLN A 124 0.32 -21.68 22.44
N GLY A 125 1.60 -21.99 22.20
CA GLY A 125 2.06 -22.72 21.01
C GLY A 125 2.17 -21.87 19.75
N ILE A 126 2.12 -20.54 19.88
CA ILE A 126 2.27 -19.60 18.76
C ILE A 126 3.71 -19.10 18.73
N TYR A 127 4.43 -19.41 17.66
CA TYR A 127 5.83 -19.03 17.45
C TYR A 127 5.94 -18.14 16.22
N HIS A 128 5.94 -16.82 16.44
CA HIS A 128 6.24 -15.82 15.42
C HIS A 128 7.44 -14.96 15.87
N ASP A 129 7.98 -14.09 15.04
CA ASP A 129 9.09 -13.21 15.49
C ASP A 129 8.59 -11.85 15.99
N ASP A 130 7.41 -11.41 15.54
CA ASP A 130 6.83 -10.09 15.85
C ASP A 130 5.67 -10.16 16.85
N TYR A 131 5.99 -10.36 18.12
CA TYR A 131 4.97 -10.48 19.18
C TYR A 131 4.38 -9.13 19.63
N VAL A 132 5.08 -8.02 19.40
CA VAL A 132 4.69 -6.69 19.90
C VAL A 132 4.66 -5.68 18.77
N ASN A 133 3.45 -5.42 18.28
CA ASN A 133 3.13 -4.35 17.35
C ASN A 133 2.31 -3.24 18.05
N MET A 134 1.97 -2.19 17.29
CA MET A 134 1.17 -1.07 17.79
C MET A 134 -0.17 -1.49 18.40
N PHE A 135 -0.79 -2.58 17.92
CA PHE A 135 -2.08 -3.03 18.46
C PHE A 135 -1.91 -3.61 19.86
N VAL A 136 -0.88 -4.42 20.07
CA VAL A 136 -0.58 -5.01 21.39
C VAL A 136 -0.24 -3.92 22.41
N GLU A 137 0.61 -2.97 22.02
CA GLU A 137 0.89 -1.77 22.81
C GLU A 137 -0.39 -0.96 23.08
N GLY A 138 -1.16 -0.67 22.02
CA GLY A 138 -2.36 0.16 22.09
C GLY A 138 -3.44 -0.43 22.99
N PHE A 139 -3.64 -1.74 23.00
CA PHE A 139 -4.60 -2.38 23.90
C PHE A 139 -4.15 -2.39 25.36
N HIS A 140 -2.84 -2.55 25.61
CA HIS A 140 -2.29 -2.35 26.95
C HIS A 140 -2.61 -0.93 27.43
N ASP A 141 -2.26 0.07 26.62
CA ASP A 141 -2.43 1.47 26.98
C ASP A 141 -3.89 1.91 27.04
N ALA A 142 -4.79 1.26 26.29
CA ALA A 142 -6.24 1.48 26.37
C ALA A 142 -6.80 1.07 27.75
N LEU A 143 -6.29 0.00 28.36
CA LEU A 143 -6.69 -0.40 29.71
C LEU A 143 -6.18 0.60 30.75
N VAL A 144 -4.95 1.10 30.60
CA VAL A 144 -4.40 2.16 31.46
C VAL A 144 -5.30 3.41 31.39
N LEU A 145 -5.62 3.85 30.17
CA LEU A 145 -6.51 4.99 29.94
C LEU A 145 -7.90 4.77 30.57
N TYR A 146 -8.49 3.59 30.37
CA TYR A 146 -9.78 3.24 30.96
C TYR A 146 -9.77 3.32 32.48
N VAL A 147 -8.73 2.79 33.14
CA VAL A 147 -8.63 2.82 34.61
C VAL A 147 -8.46 4.26 35.12
N LEU A 148 -7.67 5.08 34.42
CA LEU A 148 -7.51 6.50 34.76
C LEU A 148 -8.83 7.26 34.66
N ALA A 149 -9.54 7.10 33.54
CA ALA A 149 -10.85 7.71 33.32
C ALA A 149 -11.88 7.22 34.35
N LEU A 150 -11.96 5.90 34.59
CA LEU A 150 -12.88 5.30 35.55
C LEU A 150 -12.64 5.82 36.97
N ARG A 151 -11.38 5.96 37.39
CA ARG A 151 -11.04 6.49 38.73
C ARG A 151 -11.60 7.90 38.94
N GLU A 152 -11.48 8.76 37.93
CA GLU A 152 -11.99 10.14 37.97
C GLU A 152 -13.53 10.17 37.97
N VAL A 153 -14.16 9.33 37.16
CA VAL A 153 -15.62 9.16 37.14
C VAL A 153 -16.16 8.69 38.50
N LEU A 154 -15.54 7.68 39.12
CA LEU A 154 -15.93 7.19 40.45
C LEU A 154 -15.76 8.25 41.53
N LYS A 155 -14.68 9.04 41.48
CA LYS A 155 -14.42 10.15 42.43
C LYS A 155 -15.53 11.21 42.37
N ASN A 156 -16.15 11.38 41.21
CA ASN A 156 -17.25 12.33 41.00
C ASN A 156 -18.64 11.75 41.32
N GLY A 157 -18.70 10.58 41.98
CA GLY A 157 -19.96 9.95 42.43
C GLY A 157 -20.71 9.17 41.34
N PHE A 158 -20.11 9.01 40.16
CA PHE A 158 -20.66 8.17 39.09
C PHE A 158 -20.20 6.73 39.21
N THR A 159 -20.69 5.87 38.33
CA THR A 159 -20.42 4.42 38.37
C THR A 159 -19.74 3.95 37.09
N LYS A 160 -19.23 2.72 37.09
CA LYS A 160 -18.70 2.08 35.87
C LYS A 160 -19.72 1.88 34.74
N LYS A 161 -21.02 2.13 35.01
CA LYS A 161 -22.09 2.06 34.01
C LYS A 161 -22.26 3.37 33.24
N ASP A 162 -21.70 4.47 33.72
CA ASP A 162 -21.73 5.79 33.08
C ASP A 162 -20.68 5.87 31.95
N GLY A 163 -20.90 5.09 30.88
CA GLY A 163 -19.94 4.91 29.80
C GLY A 163 -19.59 6.21 29.04
N ASP A 164 -20.58 7.08 28.84
CA ASP A 164 -20.41 8.42 28.25
C ASP A 164 -19.41 9.25 29.04
N LYS A 165 -19.53 9.25 30.37
CA LYS A 165 -18.61 9.98 31.26
C LYS A 165 -17.22 9.40 31.22
N ILE A 166 -17.09 8.07 31.19
CA ILE A 166 -15.78 7.39 31.07
C ILE A 166 -15.10 7.76 29.74
N VAL A 167 -15.85 7.75 28.64
CA VAL A 167 -15.32 8.12 27.31
C VAL A 167 -14.90 9.59 27.31
N HIS A 168 -15.74 10.53 27.75
CA HIS A 168 -15.36 11.94 27.82
C HIS A 168 -14.17 12.20 28.74
N GLN A 169 -14.06 11.47 29.86
CA GLN A 169 -12.92 11.56 30.77
C GLN A 169 -11.62 10.97 30.20
N SER A 170 -11.71 10.17 29.13
CA SER A 170 -10.55 9.65 28.40
C SER A 170 -9.98 10.62 27.35
N TRP A 171 -10.73 11.66 26.97
CA TRP A 171 -10.33 12.62 25.95
C TRP A 171 -9.47 13.75 26.51
N ASN A 172 -8.80 14.47 25.61
CA ASN A 172 -7.99 15.67 25.88
C ASN A 172 -7.01 15.49 27.05
N ARG A 173 -6.28 14.37 27.06
CA ARG A 173 -5.34 14.04 28.14
C ARG A 173 -4.09 13.40 27.61
N THR A 174 -3.03 13.57 28.38
CA THR A 174 -1.77 12.85 28.21
C THR A 174 -1.55 11.96 29.42
N TYR A 175 -1.14 10.72 29.19
CA TYR A 175 -0.80 9.75 30.23
C TYR A 175 0.44 8.95 29.81
N GLU A 176 1.04 8.25 30.76
CA GLU A 176 2.20 7.40 30.48
C GLU A 176 1.72 6.00 30.04
N GLY A 177 2.02 5.62 28.80
CA GLY A 177 1.81 4.29 28.27
C GLY A 177 3.06 3.42 28.39
N ILE A 178 2.98 2.17 27.94
CA ILE A 178 4.09 1.22 28.06
C ILE A 178 5.30 1.57 27.20
N ALA A 179 5.06 2.23 26.06
CA ALA A 179 6.08 2.62 25.10
C ALA A 179 6.30 4.14 25.08
N GLY A 180 5.91 4.86 26.13
CA GLY A 180 6.08 6.31 26.25
C GLY A 180 4.77 7.08 26.49
N PRO A 181 4.82 8.42 26.48
CA PRO A 181 3.64 9.25 26.67
C PRO A 181 2.63 9.06 25.53
N VAL A 182 1.37 8.88 25.89
CA VAL A 182 0.24 8.79 24.96
C VAL A 182 -0.65 10.01 25.16
N SER A 183 -0.94 10.72 24.08
CA SER A 183 -1.83 11.88 24.10
C SER A 183 -3.07 11.62 23.28
N ILE A 184 -4.24 11.83 23.90
CA ILE A 184 -5.56 11.80 23.27
C ILE A 184 -6.05 13.24 23.13
N ASP A 185 -6.49 13.61 21.95
CA ASP A 185 -6.99 14.94 21.63
C ASP A 185 -8.41 15.16 22.17
N ALA A 186 -8.98 16.34 21.90
CA ALA A 186 -10.34 16.69 22.32
C ALA A 186 -11.45 15.91 21.58
N SER A 187 -11.14 15.26 20.46
CA SER A 187 -12.08 14.44 19.70
C SER A 187 -12.05 12.96 20.09
N GLY A 188 -11.09 12.56 20.93
CA GLY A 188 -10.88 11.17 21.34
C GLY A 188 -9.90 10.40 20.47
N GLU A 189 -9.14 11.09 19.62
CA GLU A 189 -8.13 10.51 18.75
C GLU A 189 -6.73 10.60 19.36
N ARG A 190 -5.93 9.53 19.21
CA ARG A 190 -4.54 9.53 19.65
C ARG A 190 -3.70 10.37 18.68
N PHE A 191 -2.91 11.30 19.20
CA PHE A 191 -1.86 11.96 18.42
C PHE A 191 -0.82 10.91 17.96
N GLY A 192 -0.57 10.86 16.65
CA GLY A 192 0.42 9.98 16.05
C GLY A 192 1.81 10.59 16.08
N ASP A 193 2.72 9.93 16.81
CA ASP A 193 4.14 10.26 16.79
C ASP A 193 4.88 9.30 15.86
N PHE A 194 5.75 9.83 15.00
CA PHE A 194 6.42 9.08 13.95
C PHE A 194 7.92 9.30 13.97
N SER A 195 8.67 8.34 13.45
CA SER A 195 10.10 8.42 13.17
C SER A 195 10.35 8.24 11.69
N VAL A 196 11.34 8.95 11.16
CA VAL A 196 11.88 8.74 9.83
C VAL A 196 13.21 8.01 9.98
N VAL A 197 13.32 6.83 9.39
CA VAL A 197 14.52 6.00 9.36
C VAL A 197 15.16 6.10 7.97
N ALA A 198 16.48 6.22 7.92
CA ALA A 198 17.22 6.20 6.66
C ALA A 198 18.57 5.50 6.82
N MET A 199 19.18 5.12 5.71
CA MET A 199 20.53 4.58 5.72
C MET A 199 21.55 5.67 6.04
N THR A 200 22.25 5.53 7.17
CA THR A 200 23.27 6.48 7.61
C THR A 200 24.68 6.08 7.19
N ASP A 201 24.91 4.79 6.97
CA ASP A 201 26.18 4.22 6.50
C ASP A 201 25.93 3.33 5.27
N PRO A 202 26.24 3.80 4.05
CA PRO A 202 26.09 3.02 2.82
C PRO A 202 27.01 1.80 2.72
N GLU A 203 28.16 1.80 3.40
CA GLU A 203 29.13 0.71 3.36
C GLU A 203 28.59 -0.50 4.11
N THR A 204 28.10 -0.28 5.33
CA THR A 204 27.49 -1.34 6.14
C THR A 204 26.01 -1.57 5.83
N GLY A 205 25.34 -0.57 5.25
CA GLY A 205 23.89 -0.56 5.05
C GLY A 205 23.10 -0.29 6.33
N ALA A 206 23.75 0.28 7.36
CA ALA A 206 23.10 0.56 8.64
C ALA A 206 22.03 1.65 8.49
N GLN A 207 20.86 1.38 9.06
CA GLN A 207 19.71 2.29 9.08
C GLN A 207 19.50 2.82 10.49
N GLN A 208 19.26 4.12 10.62
CA GLN A 208 19.02 4.78 11.90
C GLN A 208 17.90 5.81 11.75
N VAL A 209 17.27 6.16 12.87
CA VAL A 209 16.33 7.29 12.91
C VAL A 209 17.10 8.57 12.58
N ILE A 210 16.55 9.38 11.67
CA ILE A 210 17.10 10.67 11.25
C ILE A 210 16.21 11.85 11.66
N GLY A 211 14.96 11.60 12.08
CA GLY A 211 14.08 12.62 12.60
C GLY A 211 12.81 12.04 13.22
N ASN A 212 12.18 12.82 14.09
CA ASN A 212 10.95 12.45 14.79
C ASN A 212 9.89 13.53 14.58
N TYR A 213 8.67 13.11 14.28
CA TYR A 213 7.50 13.98 14.24
C TYR A 213 6.67 13.74 15.50
N TYR A 214 6.38 14.81 16.22
CA TYR A 214 5.52 14.78 17.40
C TYR A 214 4.15 15.35 17.06
N GLY A 215 3.13 14.49 17.04
CA GLY A 215 1.79 14.82 16.54
C GLY A 215 1.08 15.89 17.36
N LYS A 216 1.27 15.88 18.68
CA LYS A 216 0.65 16.88 19.57
C LYS A 216 1.19 18.30 19.33
N GLN A 217 2.48 18.42 19.02
CA GLN A 217 3.15 19.69 18.75
C GLN A 217 3.09 20.08 17.27
N GLY A 218 2.77 19.14 16.38
CA GLY A 218 2.81 19.35 14.92
C GLY A 218 4.22 19.62 14.40
N ARG A 219 5.26 19.12 15.08
CA ARG A 219 6.66 19.49 14.82
C ARG A 219 7.50 18.29 14.40
N LEU A 220 8.20 18.44 13.28
CA LEU A 220 9.28 17.55 12.85
C LEU A 220 10.61 18.06 13.41
N GLU A 221 11.32 17.18 14.11
CA GLU A 221 12.64 17.42 14.67
C GLU A 221 13.65 16.50 14.00
N ILE A 222 14.58 17.09 13.24
CA ILE A 222 15.68 16.35 12.62
C ILE A 222 16.76 16.11 13.67
N ILE A 223 17.28 14.89 13.73
CA ILE A 223 18.36 14.53 14.65
C ILE A 223 19.63 15.26 14.17
N PRO A 224 20.31 16.05 15.03
CA PRO A 224 21.42 16.90 14.60
C PRO A 224 22.54 16.17 13.86
N SER A 225 22.87 14.94 14.28
CA SER A 225 23.88 14.10 13.62
C SER A 225 23.49 13.64 12.22
N ALA A 226 22.21 13.70 11.85
CA ALA A 226 21.68 13.24 10.57
C ALA A 226 21.30 14.39 9.62
N ASN A 227 21.59 15.65 9.98
CA ASN A 227 21.15 16.81 9.20
C ASN A 227 21.68 16.79 7.74
N TYR A 228 22.89 16.29 7.53
CA TYR A 228 23.48 16.15 6.18
C TYR A 228 22.69 15.21 5.25
N LEU A 229 22.05 14.16 5.79
CA LEU A 229 21.22 13.20 5.02
C LEU A 229 19.86 13.79 4.64
N TRP A 230 19.38 14.74 5.44
CA TRP A 230 18.19 15.51 5.14
C TRP A 230 18.48 16.52 4.03
N GLU A 231 19.58 17.28 4.16
CA GLU A 231 19.95 18.37 3.26
C GLU A 231 20.52 17.92 1.90
N GLN A 232 21.31 16.85 1.82
CA GLN A 232 21.91 16.42 0.55
C GLN A 232 20.90 15.91 -0.48
N ARG A 233 19.75 15.37 -0.05
CA ARG A 233 18.80 14.67 -0.93
C ARG A 233 17.41 15.29 -0.98
N LEU A 234 17.24 16.49 -0.39
CA LEU A 234 16.08 17.35 -0.58
C LEU A 234 16.41 18.61 -1.39
N LYS A 235 17.63 18.72 -1.93
CA LYS A 235 17.95 19.63 -3.06
C LYS A 235 17.26 19.16 -4.34
N ILE A 236 15.96 18.97 -4.26
CA ILE A 236 15.09 19.05 -5.42
C ILE A 236 15.15 20.52 -5.80
N ASP A 237 15.70 20.78 -6.98
CA ASP A 237 15.92 22.07 -7.59
C ASP A 237 14.66 22.96 -7.54
N ASP A 238 14.51 23.72 -6.45
CA ASP A 238 13.41 24.70 -6.24
C ASP A 238 13.49 25.85 -7.27
N SER A 239 14.57 25.91 -8.06
CA SER A 239 14.78 26.86 -9.16
C SER A 239 13.79 26.70 -10.31
N ARG A 240 13.06 25.58 -10.41
CA ARG A 240 12.04 25.40 -11.45
C ARG A 240 10.67 25.96 -11.07
N GLY A 241 10.49 26.44 -9.84
CA GLY A 241 9.20 26.92 -9.32
C GLY A 241 9.02 28.44 -9.25
N LEU A 242 10.09 29.25 -9.39
CA LEU A 242 10.07 30.66 -8.98
C LEU A 242 10.35 31.70 -10.09
N GLU A 243 10.05 31.39 -11.37
CA GLU A 243 10.13 32.38 -12.46
C GLU A 243 8.86 32.47 -13.34
N HIS A 244 7.70 31.99 -12.88
CA HIS A 244 6.45 32.05 -13.67
C HIS A 244 5.31 32.83 -13.00
N THR A 245 5.63 33.92 -12.31
CA THR A 245 4.64 34.97 -12.02
C THR A 245 5.04 36.27 -12.70
N ASN A 246 4.51 36.42 -13.93
CA ASN A 246 3.90 37.63 -14.50
C ASN A 246 4.33 37.87 -15.96
N ASN A 247 3.33 37.82 -16.83
CA ASN A 247 3.30 38.33 -18.20
C ASN A 247 4.10 37.55 -19.27
N ALA A 248 3.51 36.49 -19.80
CA ALA A 248 3.44 36.32 -21.26
C ALA A 248 2.29 35.37 -21.63
N ALA A 249 1.45 35.84 -22.55
CA ALA A 249 0.37 35.09 -23.16
C ALA A 249 0.85 33.71 -23.64
N CYS A 250 -0.02 32.70 -23.50
CA CYS A 250 0.11 31.39 -24.13
C CYS A 250 0.40 31.57 -25.63
N LYS A 251 1.68 31.48 -26.01
CA LYS A 251 2.09 31.17 -27.37
C LYS A 251 2.31 29.66 -27.42
N LEU A 252 1.22 28.95 -27.75
CA LEU A 252 1.30 27.65 -28.41
C LEU A 252 1.99 27.87 -29.77
N THR A 253 3.31 27.87 -29.78
CA THR A 253 4.09 27.79 -31.02
C THR A 253 4.67 26.40 -31.16
N GLY A 254 3.89 25.57 -31.87
CA GLY A 254 4.33 24.58 -32.86
C GLY A 254 5.67 23.89 -32.64
N GLY A 255 5.60 22.73 -32.00
CA GLY A 255 6.59 21.66 -32.11
C GLY A 255 5.98 20.39 -31.56
N VAL A 256 5.40 19.55 -32.43
CA VAL A 256 4.96 18.21 -32.02
C VAL A 256 6.22 17.43 -31.71
N GLY A 257 6.56 17.30 -30.43
CA GLY A 257 7.72 16.53 -29.98
C GLY A 257 7.63 15.11 -30.49
N GLU A 258 8.76 14.54 -30.90
CA GLU A 258 8.89 13.17 -31.43
C GLU A 258 8.21 12.11 -30.51
N SER A 259 8.11 12.40 -29.21
CA SER A 259 7.41 11.58 -28.22
C SER A 259 5.89 11.55 -28.39
N ALA A 260 5.27 12.66 -28.82
CA ALA A 260 3.82 12.72 -29.08
C ALA A 260 3.45 11.96 -30.36
N VAL A 261 4.30 12.03 -31.39
CA VAL A 261 4.12 11.28 -32.65
C VAL A 261 4.19 9.78 -32.38
N THR A 262 5.16 9.34 -31.58
CA THR A 262 5.33 7.91 -31.26
C THR A 262 4.15 7.36 -30.46
N GLY A 263 3.64 8.11 -29.48
CA GLY A 263 2.46 7.72 -28.70
C GLY A 263 1.20 7.58 -29.55
N ILE A 264 0.98 8.49 -30.50
CA ILE A 264 -0.16 8.42 -31.43
C ILE A 264 -0.05 7.20 -32.35
N VAL A 265 1.14 6.91 -32.87
CA VAL A 265 1.36 5.77 -33.77
C VAL A 265 1.13 4.44 -33.05
N VAL A 266 1.67 4.27 -31.84
CA VAL A 266 1.48 3.04 -31.05
C VAL A 266 0.02 2.90 -30.61
N GLY A 267 -0.60 3.98 -30.15
CA GLY A 267 -2.02 4.00 -29.78
C GLY A 267 -2.94 3.63 -30.95
N ALA A 268 -2.64 4.13 -32.15
CA ALA A 268 -3.39 3.81 -33.37
C ALA A 268 -3.22 2.33 -33.77
N LEU A 269 -2.01 1.78 -33.67
CA LEU A 269 -1.75 0.36 -33.98
C LEU A 269 -2.45 -0.58 -33.00
N LEU A 270 -2.41 -0.28 -31.71
CA LEU A 270 -3.11 -1.06 -30.69
C LEU A 270 -4.63 -0.95 -30.83
N GLY A 271 -5.14 0.26 -31.08
CA GLY A 271 -6.56 0.50 -31.35
C GLY A 271 -7.06 -0.27 -32.57
N ALA A 272 -6.30 -0.24 -33.68
CA ALA A 272 -6.62 -1.00 -34.89
C ALA A 272 -6.59 -2.52 -34.64
N GLY A 273 -5.62 -3.02 -33.88
CA GLY A 273 -5.53 -4.43 -33.48
C GLY A 273 -6.75 -4.89 -32.68
N LEU A 274 -7.18 -4.10 -31.69
CA LEU A 274 -8.37 -4.37 -30.88
C LEU A 274 -9.66 -4.35 -31.72
N LEU A 275 -9.80 -3.37 -32.62
CA LEU A 275 -10.96 -3.29 -33.52
C LEU A 275 -11.01 -4.48 -34.50
N MET A 276 -9.86 -4.91 -35.02
CA MET A 276 -9.77 -6.06 -35.91
C MET A 276 -10.08 -7.37 -35.17
N ALA A 277 -9.57 -7.55 -33.95
CA ALA A 277 -9.89 -8.68 -33.09
C ALA A 277 -11.39 -8.72 -32.76
N PHE A 278 -11.98 -7.58 -32.41
CA PHE A 278 -13.42 -7.44 -32.15
C PHE A 278 -14.26 -7.76 -33.39
N TYR A 279 -13.83 -7.31 -34.57
CA TYR A 279 -14.47 -7.63 -35.84
C TYR A 279 -14.43 -9.13 -36.15
N ILE A 280 -13.26 -9.77 -36.01
CA ILE A 280 -13.10 -11.21 -36.22
C ILE A 280 -13.96 -12.00 -35.22
N PHE A 281 -13.98 -11.57 -33.95
CA PHE A 281 -14.80 -12.20 -32.92
C PHE A 281 -16.29 -12.11 -33.25
N ARG A 282 -16.79 -10.93 -33.62
CA ARG A 282 -18.19 -10.75 -34.05
C ARG A 282 -18.53 -11.57 -35.29
N LYS A 283 -17.63 -11.62 -36.28
CA LYS A 283 -17.83 -12.41 -37.50
C LYS A 283 -17.89 -13.90 -37.19
N LYS A 284 -16.99 -14.43 -36.35
CA LYS A 284 -17.02 -15.83 -35.91
C LYS A 284 -18.27 -16.14 -35.07
N TYR A 285 -18.68 -15.25 -34.18
CA TYR A 285 -19.90 -15.42 -33.40
C TYR A 285 -21.15 -15.47 -34.28
N LYS A 286 -21.27 -14.55 -35.25
CA LYS A 286 -22.39 -14.53 -36.20
C LYS A 286 -22.47 -15.83 -37.02
N ILE A 287 -21.36 -16.29 -37.59
CA ILE A 287 -21.29 -17.56 -38.35
C ILE A 287 -21.66 -18.76 -37.45
N THR A 288 -21.23 -18.75 -36.19
CA THR A 288 -21.52 -19.84 -35.24
C THR A 288 -23.01 -19.89 -34.88
N ILE A 289 -23.66 -18.73 -34.71
CA ILE A 289 -25.10 -18.64 -34.45
C ILE A 289 -25.90 -19.11 -35.67
N GLU A 290 -25.55 -18.64 -36.88
CA GLU A 290 -26.24 -19.06 -38.12
C GLU A 290 -26.17 -20.58 -38.33
N ARG A 291 -25.01 -21.21 -38.05
CA ARG A 291 -24.87 -22.68 -38.14
C ARG A 291 -25.71 -23.43 -37.11
N ARG A 292 -25.86 -22.91 -35.88
CA ARG A 292 -26.71 -23.52 -34.86
C ARG A 292 -28.18 -23.45 -35.23
N ASN A 293 -28.63 -22.31 -35.75
CA ASN A 293 -30.01 -22.15 -36.23
C ASN A 293 -30.33 -23.10 -37.39
N GLN A 294 -29.43 -23.24 -38.38
CA GLN A 294 -29.64 -24.19 -39.48
C GLN A 294 -29.66 -25.65 -39.02
N LEU A 295 -28.83 -26.00 -38.03
CA LEU A 295 -28.82 -27.34 -37.46
C LEU A 295 -30.09 -27.64 -36.66
N GLU A 296 -30.60 -26.65 -35.91
CA GLU A 296 -31.89 -26.76 -35.22
C GLU A 296 -33.06 -26.91 -36.20
N GLU A 297 -33.11 -26.11 -37.27
CA GLU A 297 -34.13 -26.25 -38.33
C GLU A 297 -34.06 -27.61 -39.03
N TYR A 298 -32.85 -28.10 -39.34
CA TYR A 298 -32.65 -29.43 -39.91
C TYR A 298 -33.15 -30.54 -38.97
N ASN A 299 -32.82 -30.45 -37.68
CA ASN A 299 -33.23 -31.45 -36.69
C ASN A 299 -34.76 -31.44 -36.46
N ILE A 300 -35.39 -30.27 -36.44
CA ILE A 300 -36.85 -30.14 -36.36
C ILE A 300 -37.52 -30.75 -37.60
N GLY A 301 -37.00 -30.47 -38.80
CA GLY A 301 -37.48 -31.05 -40.05
C GLY A 301 -37.40 -32.58 -40.06
N LYS A 302 -36.25 -33.14 -39.64
CA LYS A 302 -36.05 -34.59 -39.56
C LYS A 302 -36.98 -35.25 -38.53
N HIS A 303 -37.19 -34.62 -37.37
CA HIS A 303 -38.13 -35.13 -36.37
C HIS A 303 -39.58 -35.16 -36.90
N ARG A 304 -39.97 -34.14 -37.66
CA ARG A 304 -41.29 -34.09 -38.30
C ARG A 304 -41.46 -35.21 -39.33
N GLN A 305 -40.46 -35.44 -40.16
CA GLN A 305 -40.49 -36.48 -41.19
C GLN A 305 -40.56 -37.90 -40.58
N LEU A 306 -39.76 -38.18 -39.55
CA LEU A 306 -39.82 -39.46 -38.82
C LEU A 306 -41.19 -39.70 -38.16
N ARG A 307 -41.84 -38.63 -37.68
CA ARG A 307 -43.19 -38.71 -37.12
C ARG A 307 -44.23 -39.02 -38.19
N GLU A 308 -44.14 -38.40 -39.36
CA GLU A 308 -45.05 -38.65 -40.49
C GLU A 308 -44.87 -40.07 -41.05
N ASP A 309 -43.64 -40.56 -41.16
CA ASP A 309 -43.33 -41.93 -41.61
C ASP A 309 -43.82 -42.99 -40.61
N SER A 310 -43.70 -42.74 -39.31
CA SER A 310 -44.25 -43.61 -38.26
C SER A 310 -45.78 -43.68 -38.32
N ILE A 311 -46.45 -42.55 -38.58
CA ILE A 311 -47.91 -42.55 -38.76
C ILE A 311 -48.28 -43.35 -40.01
N ARG A 312 -47.57 -43.14 -41.13
CA ARG A 312 -47.84 -43.84 -42.39
C ARG A 312 -47.62 -45.35 -42.30
N SER A 313 -46.59 -45.80 -41.57
CA SER A 313 -46.34 -47.24 -41.37
C SER A 313 -47.43 -47.91 -40.52
N HIS A 314 -48.00 -47.19 -39.55
CA HIS A 314 -49.14 -47.67 -38.77
C HIS A 314 -50.43 -47.82 -39.60
N PHE A 315 -50.62 -47.02 -40.65
CA PHE A 315 -51.78 -47.12 -41.55
C PHE A 315 -51.61 -48.11 -42.71
N SER A 316 -50.39 -48.51 -43.07
CA SER A 316 -50.16 -49.54 -44.10
C SER A 316 -50.15 -50.98 -43.55
N ALA A 317 -50.19 -51.14 -42.22
CA ALA A 317 -50.24 -52.43 -41.53
C ALA A 317 -51.64 -52.80 -41.00
N ALA A 318 -52.67 -52.06 -41.40
CA ALA A 318 -54.08 -52.27 -41.07
C ALA A 318 -54.89 -52.66 -42.31
#